data_AF-A0A7Y2H3Y3-F1
#
_entry.id   AF-A0A7Y2H3Y3-F1
#
_cell.length_a   1.000
_cell.length_b   1.000
_cell.length_c   1.000
_cell.angle_alpha   90.00
_cell.angle_beta   90.00
_cell.angle_gamma   90.00
#
_symmetry.space_group_name_H-M   'P 1'
#
loop_
_entity.id
_entity.type
_entity.pdbx_description
1 polymer ?
#
loop_
_entity_poly.entity_id
_entity_poly.type
_entity_poly.pdbx_seq_one_letter_code
_entity_poly.pdbx_strand_id
1 'polypeptide(L)'
;VLDARVSLAVSPAFAIDLGLFKAPFSAEFLTAAPSIDFVNRSQMVSALAPGRETGVAFRGDVSGIGYQLGAFNGNGRQGIMGNDDDNLLFAGRLSKRRTTSDGSWEVGAHGAFSDDPNRERTLFGADARVTNGPWLVSAEVLGGEIALDGGAATDPLGYQATAGYMITPDRHQVLVRWDALDLDDGTGNQRFVVLGYNFWPTSAFEWQVNYLIPVQWGNVGDHQVLLNFQAAF
;
A
#
# COMPACT_ATOMS: atom_id res chain seq x y z
N VAL A 1 12.70 -8.65 -2.35
CA VAL A 1 12.24 -10.01 -1.98
C VAL A 1 10.97 -10.32 -2.75
N LEU A 2 10.92 -11.50 -3.37
CA LEU A 2 9.89 -11.96 -4.30
C LEU A 2 8.76 -12.69 -3.57
N ASP A 3 7.62 -12.84 -4.24
CA ASP A 3 6.53 -13.71 -3.77
C ASP A 3 6.89 -15.18 -4.06
N ALA A 4 6.41 -16.11 -3.23
CA ALA A 4 6.46 -17.55 -3.47
C ALA A 4 5.04 -18.10 -3.39
N ARG A 5 4.35 -18.13 -4.54
CA ARG A 5 2.90 -18.37 -4.61
C ARG A 5 2.55 -19.40 -5.68
N VAL A 6 1.65 -20.30 -5.33
CA VAL A 6 0.93 -21.18 -6.27
C VAL A 6 -0.50 -20.66 -6.40
N SER A 7 -0.99 -20.51 -7.63
CA SER A 7 -2.34 -20.02 -7.91
C SER A 7 -3.14 -21.06 -8.71
N LEU A 8 -4.32 -21.42 -8.21
CA LEU A 8 -5.32 -22.20 -8.93
C LEU A 8 -6.41 -21.25 -9.43
N ALA A 9 -6.37 -20.91 -10.71
CA ALA A 9 -7.39 -20.09 -11.36
C ALA A 9 -8.55 -20.99 -11.84
N VAL A 10 -9.67 -20.96 -11.11
CA VAL A 10 -10.88 -21.72 -11.47
C VAL A 10 -11.68 -20.97 -12.53
N SER A 11 -11.78 -19.64 -12.41
CA SER A 11 -12.40 -18.75 -13.39
C SER A 11 -11.86 -17.32 -13.23
N PRO A 12 -12.17 -16.38 -14.13
CA PRO A 12 -11.86 -14.95 -13.91
C PRO A 12 -12.48 -14.40 -12.62
N ALA A 13 -13.63 -14.95 -12.21
CA ALA A 13 -14.36 -14.55 -11.02
C ALA A 13 -13.87 -15.23 -9.73
N PHE A 14 -12.98 -16.23 -9.81
CA PHE A 14 -12.53 -16.99 -8.64
C PHE A 14 -11.19 -17.70 -8.87
N ALA A 15 -10.22 -17.39 -8.02
CA ALA A 15 -8.94 -18.04 -7.92
C ALA A 15 -8.55 -18.25 -6.46
N ILE A 16 -7.76 -19.30 -6.22
CA ILE A 16 -7.19 -19.65 -4.91
C ILE A 16 -5.68 -19.45 -5.01
N ASP A 17 -5.11 -18.74 -4.06
CA ASP A 17 -3.68 -18.48 -3.93
C ASP A 17 -3.15 -19.12 -2.64
N LEU A 18 -2.00 -19.80 -2.71
CA LEU A 18 -1.33 -20.47 -1.60
C LEU A 18 0.15 -20.08 -1.58
N GLY A 19 0.70 -19.75 -0.41
CA GLY A 19 2.14 -19.50 -0.21
C GLY A 19 2.45 -18.18 0.49
N LEU A 20 3.60 -17.59 0.19
CA LEU A 20 4.08 -16.32 0.74
C LEU A 20 3.85 -15.18 -0.27
N PHE A 21 2.90 -14.29 0.03
CA PHE A 21 2.53 -13.18 -0.84
C PHE A 21 1.98 -12.00 -0.01
N LYS A 22 1.71 -10.87 -0.66
CA LYS A 22 1.15 -9.67 0.01
C LYS A 22 -0.24 -9.98 0.55
N ALA A 23 -0.48 -9.71 1.84
CA ALA A 23 -1.83 -9.74 2.39
C ALA A 23 -2.72 -8.72 1.66
N PRO A 24 -3.99 -9.05 1.36
CA PRO A 24 -4.90 -8.20 0.58
C PRO A 24 -5.37 -6.98 1.38
N PHE A 25 -4.49 -5.98 1.48
CA PHE A 25 -4.69 -4.78 2.27
C PHE A 25 -3.99 -3.61 1.59
N SER A 26 -4.64 -2.44 1.51
CA SER A 26 -4.15 -1.22 0.83
C SER A 26 -3.93 -1.33 -0.69
N ALA A 27 -4.36 -0.31 -1.45
CA ALA A 27 -4.09 -0.26 -2.89
C ALA A 27 -2.61 0.01 -3.19
N GLU A 28 -2.00 0.97 -2.49
CA GLU A 28 -0.59 1.30 -2.66
C GLU A 28 0.31 0.14 -2.22
N PHE A 29 -0.07 -0.59 -1.16
CA PHE A 29 0.68 -1.76 -0.74
C PHE A 29 0.65 -2.86 -1.80
N LEU A 30 -0.53 -3.16 -2.35
CA LEU A 30 -0.71 -4.19 -3.38
C LEU A 30 -0.03 -3.82 -4.69
N THR A 31 0.05 -2.53 -5.02
CA THR A 31 0.81 -2.02 -6.17
C THR A 31 2.25 -2.52 -6.14
N ALA A 32 2.71 -3.03 -7.28
CA ALA A 32 4.05 -3.58 -7.44
C ALA A 32 5.10 -2.49 -7.13
N ALA A 33 6.23 -2.88 -6.54
CA ALA A 33 7.30 -1.93 -6.24
C ALA A 33 7.80 -1.12 -7.46
N PRO A 34 7.86 -1.67 -8.70
CA PRO A 34 8.22 -0.85 -9.86
C PRO A 34 7.08 0.01 -10.42
N SER A 35 5.91 0.01 -9.79
CA SER A 35 4.71 0.71 -10.29
C SER A 35 4.12 1.69 -9.29
N ILE A 36 4.82 1.95 -8.17
CA ILE A 36 4.43 3.00 -7.23
C ILE A 36 4.87 4.38 -7.75
N ASP A 37 4.06 5.40 -7.50
CA ASP A 37 4.24 6.74 -8.08
C ASP A 37 5.46 7.50 -7.53
N PHE A 38 5.94 7.10 -6.34
CA PHE A 38 7.05 7.71 -5.61
C PHE A 38 8.11 6.66 -5.31
N VAL A 39 9.33 7.09 -4.97
CA VAL A 39 10.44 6.21 -4.59
C VAL A 39 10.05 5.28 -3.44
N ASN A 40 9.32 5.82 -2.46
CA ASN A 40 8.79 5.08 -1.32
C ASN A 40 7.26 5.17 -1.28
N ARG A 41 6.65 4.14 -0.70
CA ARG A 41 5.23 4.18 -0.33
C ARG A 41 4.97 5.27 0.70
N SER A 42 3.70 5.63 0.89
CA SER A 42 3.30 6.51 1.98
C SER A 42 3.72 5.96 3.36
N GLN A 43 3.82 6.86 4.34
CA GLN A 43 4.24 6.49 5.70
C GLN A 43 3.30 5.46 6.30
N MET A 44 1.98 5.71 6.22
CA MET A 44 0.99 4.82 6.84
C MET A 44 0.95 3.45 6.19
N VAL A 45 1.12 3.36 4.86
CA VAL A 45 1.18 2.06 4.19
C VAL A 45 2.45 1.29 4.57
N SER A 46 3.57 1.99 4.72
CA SER A 46 4.83 1.35 5.14
C SER A 46 4.80 0.89 6.59
N ALA A 47 4.13 1.63 7.47
CA ALA A 47 4.05 1.34 8.91
C ALA A 47 2.97 0.31 9.26
N LEU A 48 1.78 0.43 8.66
CA LEU A 48 0.58 -0.28 9.12
C LEU A 48 0.18 -1.48 8.27
N ALA A 49 0.49 -1.50 6.97
CA ALA A 49 0.06 -2.61 6.12
C ALA A 49 0.67 -3.94 6.62
N PRO A 50 -0.10 -5.04 6.73
CA PRO A 50 0.38 -6.30 7.32
C PRO A 50 1.63 -6.86 6.65
N GLY A 51 1.85 -6.56 5.37
CA GLY A 51 3.06 -6.98 4.67
C GLY A 51 2.83 -8.22 3.83
N ARG A 52 3.90 -9.01 3.69
CA ARG A 52 3.82 -10.33 3.05
C ARG A 52 3.73 -11.38 4.13
N GLU A 53 2.80 -12.29 3.95
CA GLU A 53 2.38 -13.27 4.94
C GLU A 53 2.25 -14.64 4.27
N THR A 54 2.43 -15.72 5.04
CA THR A 54 2.26 -17.09 4.54
C THR A 54 0.82 -17.53 4.81
N GLY A 55 0.10 -17.95 3.77
CA GLY A 55 -1.28 -18.34 3.95
C GLY A 55 -2.00 -18.77 2.68
N VAL A 56 -3.33 -18.72 2.78
CA VAL A 56 -4.28 -18.99 1.70
C VAL A 56 -5.16 -17.77 1.47
N ALA A 57 -5.41 -17.45 0.20
CA ALA A 57 -6.35 -16.39 -0.15
C ALA A 57 -7.24 -16.78 -1.32
N PHE A 58 -8.45 -16.23 -1.32
CA PHE A 58 -9.39 -16.26 -2.42
C PHE A 58 -9.44 -14.88 -3.06
N ARG A 59 -9.53 -14.83 -4.40
CA ARG A 59 -9.71 -13.58 -5.12
C ARG A 59 -10.54 -13.75 -6.38
N GLY A 60 -11.16 -12.67 -6.81
CA GLY A 60 -11.90 -12.65 -8.06
C GLY A 60 -12.27 -11.24 -8.50
N ASP A 61 -12.69 -11.12 -9.74
CA ASP A 61 -13.29 -9.90 -10.28
C ASP A 61 -14.60 -10.25 -10.99
N VAL A 62 -15.69 -9.60 -10.58
CA VAL A 62 -17.02 -9.74 -11.18
C VAL A 62 -17.49 -8.37 -11.63
N SER A 63 -17.47 -8.14 -12.95
CA SER A 63 -17.94 -6.89 -13.56
C SER A 63 -17.27 -5.64 -12.97
N GLY A 64 -15.96 -5.71 -12.72
CA GLY A 64 -15.15 -4.63 -12.14
C GLY A 64 -15.30 -4.50 -10.62
N ILE A 65 -15.99 -5.42 -9.95
CA ILE A 65 -15.97 -5.57 -8.49
C ILE A 65 -14.91 -6.61 -8.16
N GLY A 66 -13.75 -6.14 -7.70
CA GLY A 66 -12.66 -7.00 -7.26
C GLY A 66 -12.78 -7.30 -5.78
N TYR A 67 -12.64 -8.56 -5.39
CA TYR A 67 -12.59 -8.97 -3.99
C TYR A 67 -11.36 -9.85 -3.74
N GLN A 68 -10.80 -9.74 -2.53
CA GLN A 68 -9.72 -10.56 -2.03
C GLN A 68 -9.96 -10.81 -0.54
N LEU A 69 -9.81 -12.05 -0.10
CA LEU A 69 -9.93 -12.44 1.31
C LEU A 69 -8.91 -13.55 1.59
N GLY A 70 -8.15 -13.46 2.67
CA GLY A 70 -7.20 -14.50 3.04
C GLY A 70 -7.05 -14.68 4.54
N ALA A 71 -6.54 -15.86 4.89
CA ALA A 71 -6.13 -16.23 6.22
C ALA A 71 -4.63 -16.59 6.18
N PHE A 72 -3.88 -16.04 7.12
CA PHE A 72 -2.43 -16.07 7.13
C PHE A 72 -1.91 -16.34 8.54
N ASN A 73 -0.65 -16.75 8.65
CA ASN A 73 0.02 -17.03 9.92
C ASN A 73 0.29 -15.78 10.79
N GLY A 74 0.19 -14.55 10.26
CA GLY A 74 0.38 -13.33 11.07
C GLY A 74 1.83 -12.99 11.46
N ASN A 75 2.76 -13.94 11.28
CA ASN A 75 4.17 -13.84 11.67
C ASN A 75 5.07 -13.07 10.69
N GLY A 76 4.48 -12.45 9.67
CA GLY A 76 5.20 -11.74 8.63
C GLY A 76 6.19 -12.64 7.90
N ARG A 77 7.23 -12.00 7.33
CA ARG A 77 8.23 -12.68 6.50
C ARG A 77 9.22 -13.55 7.28
N GLN A 78 9.31 -13.37 8.59
CA GLN A 78 10.34 -14.03 9.42
C GLN A 78 9.84 -15.39 9.93
N GLY A 79 8.51 -15.59 10.04
CA GLY A 79 7.87 -16.85 10.42
C GLY A 79 7.50 -17.78 9.26
N ILE A 80 8.38 -17.99 8.27
CA ILE A 80 8.09 -18.89 7.12
C ILE A 80 7.86 -20.35 7.56
N MET A 81 8.39 -20.76 8.72
CA MET A 81 8.43 -22.16 9.18
C MET A 81 7.53 -22.47 10.39
N GLY A 82 6.56 -21.62 10.74
CA GLY A 82 5.61 -21.95 11.81
C GLY A 82 4.58 -20.86 12.13
N ASN A 83 3.40 -21.31 12.56
CA ASN A 83 2.59 -20.60 13.54
C ASN A 83 3.16 -21.00 14.91
N ASP A 84 3.63 -20.03 15.68
CA ASP A 84 4.16 -20.21 17.04
C ASP A 84 3.07 -20.14 18.11
N ASP A 85 1.91 -19.60 17.77
CA ASP A 85 0.66 -19.66 18.51
C ASP A 85 -0.48 -19.98 17.53
N ASP A 86 -1.61 -20.56 17.95
CA ASP A 86 -2.66 -21.04 17.03
C ASP A 86 -3.50 -19.91 16.37
N ASN A 87 -3.02 -18.66 16.36
CA ASN A 87 -3.77 -17.51 15.85
C ASN A 87 -3.48 -17.22 14.38
N LEU A 88 -4.45 -16.62 13.69
CA LEU A 88 -4.34 -16.26 12.28
C LEU A 88 -4.59 -14.78 12.09
N LEU A 89 -3.88 -14.20 11.13
CA LEU A 89 -4.23 -12.93 10.52
C LEU A 89 -5.26 -13.18 9.42
N PHE A 90 -6.42 -12.54 9.53
CA PHE A 90 -7.38 -12.41 8.44
C PHE A 90 -7.20 -11.07 7.77
N ALA A 91 -7.19 -11.02 6.44
CA ALA A 91 -7.13 -9.77 5.70
C ALA A 91 -8.03 -9.83 4.47
N GLY A 92 -8.60 -8.69 4.10
CA GLY A 92 -9.46 -8.60 2.94
C GLY A 92 -9.55 -7.20 2.34
N ARG A 93 -9.86 -7.18 1.05
CA ARG A 93 -10.08 -5.96 0.26
C ARG A 93 -11.26 -6.17 -0.67
N LEU A 94 -12.14 -5.17 -0.71
CA LEU A 94 -13.17 -5.01 -1.73
C LEU A 94 -12.85 -3.76 -2.55
N SER A 95 -13.02 -3.84 -3.86
CA SER A 95 -12.74 -2.73 -4.76
C SER A 95 -13.77 -2.66 -5.88
N LYS A 96 -14.03 -1.46 -6.36
CA LYS A 96 -14.76 -1.22 -7.61
C LYS A 96 -13.88 -0.41 -8.52
N ARG A 97 -13.71 -0.90 -9.75
CA ARG A 97 -12.91 -0.24 -10.78
C ARG A 97 -13.62 -0.18 -12.11
N ARG A 98 -13.23 0.81 -12.92
CA ARG A 98 -13.63 0.94 -14.32
C ARG A 98 -12.51 1.60 -15.11
N THR A 99 -12.26 1.06 -16.30
CA THR A 99 -11.33 1.64 -17.27
C THR A 99 -12.10 2.02 -18.53
N THR A 100 -11.80 3.19 -19.08
CA THR A 100 -12.31 3.71 -20.35
C THR A 100 -11.13 4.06 -21.26
N SER A 101 -11.39 4.56 -22.48
CA SER A 101 -10.32 5.04 -23.38
C SER A 101 -9.55 6.22 -22.79
N ASP A 102 -10.22 7.05 -21.99
CA ASP A 102 -9.71 8.36 -21.58
C ASP A 102 -9.18 8.34 -20.13
N GLY A 103 -9.31 7.21 -19.42
CA GLY A 103 -8.91 7.14 -18.03
C GLY A 103 -9.39 5.88 -17.29
N SER A 104 -9.20 5.89 -15.99
CA SER A 104 -9.66 4.83 -15.10
C SER A 104 -9.97 5.36 -13.72
N TRP A 105 -10.79 4.63 -12.97
CA TRP A 105 -10.92 4.86 -11.54
C TRP A 105 -11.02 3.54 -10.80
N GLU A 106 -10.55 3.56 -9.56
CA GLU A 106 -10.72 2.51 -8.57
C GLU A 106 -11.04 3.15 -7.23
N VAL A 107 -11.98 2.56 -6.50
CA VAL A 107 -12.20 2.83 -5.08
C VAL A 107 -12.16 1.51 -4.34
N GLY A 108 -11.60 1.51 -3.14
CA GLY A 108 -11.41 0.32 -2.34
C GLY A 108 -11.66 0.56 -0.86
N ALA A 109 -12.04 -0.51 -0.17
CA ALA A 109 -12.05 -0.61 1.28
C ALA A 109 -11.36 -1.92 1.67
N HIS A 110 -10.64 -1.91 2.77
CA HIS A 110 -9.86 -3.04 3.21
C HIS A 110 -9.78 -3.12 4.72
N GLY A 111 -9.52 -4.31 5.24
CA GLY A 111 -9.37 -4.55 6.67
C GLY A 111 -8.50 -5.76 6.96
N ALA A 112 -7.90 -5.78 8.14
CA ALA A 112 -7.14 -6.90 8.66
C ALA A 112 -7.36 -7.05 10.16
N PHE A 113 -7.41 -8.29 10.65
CA PHE A 113 -7.67 -8.65 12.03
C PHE A 113 -6.77 -9.80 12.47
N SER A 114 -6.20 -9.71 13.68
CA SER A 114 -5.40 -10.75 14.32
C SER A 114 -5.57 -10.65 15.84
N ASP A 115 -5.82 -11.78 16.50
CA ASP A 115 -5.93 -11.91 17.97
C ASP A 115 -4.71 -12.66 18.55
N ASP A 116 -3.54 -12.39 17.94
CA ASP A 116 -2.27 -13.00 18.32
C ASP A 116 -1.76 -12.30 19.60
N PRO A 117 -1.47 -13.02 20.69
CA PRO A 117 -0.98 -12.43 21.94
C PRO A 117 0.28 -11.56 21.79
N ASN A 118 1.15 -11.89 20.83
CA ASN A 118 2.36 -11.13 20.52
C ASN A 118 2.03 -9.83 19.78
N ARG A 119 0.96 -9.83 18.99
CA ARG A 119 0.51 -8.70 18.17
C ARG A 119 -0.98 -8.79 17.82
N GLU A 120 -1.81 -8.29 18.72
CA GLU A 120 -3.22 -8.08 18.44
C GLU A 120 -3.37 -6.84 17.56
N ARG A 121 -4.19 -6.93 16.50
CA ARG A 121 -4.41 -5.81 15.60
C ARG A 121 -5.77 -5.88 14.92
N THR A 122 -6.44 -4.74 14.86
CA THR A 122 -7.59 -4.49 14.00
C THR A 122 -7.29 -3.27 13.14
N LEU A 123 -7.10 -3.47 11.84
CA LEU A 123 -6.77 -2.42 10.88
C LEU A 123 -7.85 -2.29 9.83
N PHE A 124 -8.11 -1.07 9.38
CA PHE A 124 -9.05 -0.78 8.31
C PHE A 124 -8.61 0.45 7.51
N GLY A 125 -9.09 0.53 6.28
CA GLY A 125 -8.78 1.65 5.42
C GLY A 125 -9.63 1.72 4.18
N ALA A 126 -9.51 2.85 3.49
CA ALA A 126 -10.17 3.12 2.23
C ALA A 126 -9.23 3.89 1.30
N ASP A 127 -9.42 3.70 0.01
CA ASP A 127 -8.57 4.28 -1.01
C ASP A 127 -9.36 4.59 -2.27
N ALA A 128 -8.87 5.57 -3.02
CA ALA A 128 -9.39 5.97 -4.30
C ALA A 128 -8.24 6.37 -5.21
N ARG A 129 -8.33 6.00 -6.48
CA ARG A 129 -7.41 6.43 -7.54
C ARG A 129 -8.20 6.72 -8.80
N VAL A 130 -7.94 7.86 -9.42
CA VAL A 130 -8.56 8.29 -10.67
C VAL A 130 -7.45 8.77 -11.60
N THR A 131 -7.48 8.30 -12.85
CA THR A 131 -6.72 8.85 -13.96
C THR A 131 -7.68 9.34 -15.02
N ASN A 132 -7.41 10.52 -15.60
CA ASN A 132 -8.22 11.11 -16.66
C ASN A 132 -7.34 11.98 -17.57
N GLY A 133 -7.06 11.48 -18.77
CA GLY A 133 -6.06 12.06 -19.66
C GLY A 133 -4.70 12.18 -18.96
N PRO A 134 -4.09 13.39 -18.88
CA PRO A 134 -2.80 13.58 -18.22
C PRO A 134 -2.91 13.60 -16.69
N TRP A 135 -4.10 13.66 -16.11
CA TRP A 135 -4.29 13.86 -14.67
C TRP A 135 -4.33 12.54 -13.91
N LEU A 136 -3.75 12.56 -12.72
CA LEU A 136 -3.84 11.51 -11.71
C LEU A 136 -4.24 12.16 -10.39
N VAL A 137 -5.19 11.55 -9.69
CA VAL A 137 -5.50 11.86 -8.30
C VAL A 137 -5.64 10.54 -7.55
N SER A 138 -5.03 10.44 -6.38
CA SER A 138 -5.26 9.33 -5.48
C SER A 138 -5.29 9.77 -4.03
N ALA A 139 -6.05 9.08 -3.21
CA ALA A 139 -6.05 9.26 -1.77
C ALA A 139 -6.19 7.89 -1.09
N GLU A 140 -5.62 7.77 0.10
CA GLU A 140 -5.73 6.56 0.90
C GLU A 140 -5.68 6.95 2.39
N VAL A 141 -6.51 6.31 3.21
CA VAL A 141 -6.57 6.48 4.66
C VAL A 141 -6.58 5.12 5.33
N LEU A 142 -5.72 4.96 6.35
CA LEU A 142 -5.57 3.74 7.12
C LEU A 142 -5.58 4.10 8.60
N GLY A 143 -6.23 3.27 9.40
CA GLY A 143 -6.12 3.35 10.85
C GLY A 143 -6.55 2.05 11.51
N GLY A 144 -6.55 2.05 12.83
CA GLY A 144 -6.94 0.88 13.59
C GLY A 144 -6.37 0.91 15.00
N GLU A 145 -6.41 -0.24 15.65
CA GLU A 145 -5.84 -0.49 16.97
C GLU A 145 -4.77 -1.57 16.84
N ILE A 146 -3.64 -1.38 17.51
CA ILE A 146 -2.54 -2.34 17.59
C ILE A 146 -2.12 -2.47 19.04
N ALA A 147 -2.11 -3.69 19.57
CA ALA A 147 -1.51 -4.02 20.85
C ALA A 147 -0.36 -5.02 20.64
N LEU A 148 0.78 -4.75 21.28
CA LEU A 148 1.93 -5.65 21.29
C LEU A 148 2.03 -6.31 22.66
N ASP A 149 2.58 -7.52 22.75
CA ASP A 149 2.77 -8.18 24.04
C ASP A 149 3.52 -7.29 25.03
N GLY A 150 2.95 -7.13 26.22
CA GLY A 150 3.45 -6.27 27.29
C GLY A 150 3.41 -4.76 27.00
N GLY A 151 2.85 -4.33 25.86
CA GLY A 151 2.72 -2.94 25.43
C GLY A 151 1.34 -2.34 25.69
N ALA A 152 1.24 -1.02 25.68
CA ALA A 152 -0.04 -0.34 25.60
C ALA A 152 -0.59 -0.44 24.16
N ALA A 153 -1.91 -0.59 24.02
CA ALA A 153 -2.55 -0.45 22.73
C ALA A 153 -2.35 0.98 22.19
N THR A 154 -2.17 1.08 20.88
CA THR A 154 -2.03 2.34 20.14
C THR A 154 -3.10 2.42 19.06
N ASP A 155 -3.61 3.63 18.79
CA ASP A 155 -4.63 3.89 17.77
C ASP A 155 -4.06 4.66 16.56
N PRO A 156 -3.20 4.03 15.72
CA PRO A 156 -2.58 4.74 14.61
C PRO A 156 -3.61 5.21 13.57
N LEU A 157 -3.36 6.39 13.01
CA LEU A 157 -4.11 6.95 11.89
C LEU A 157 -3.16 7.62 10.91
N GLY A 158 -3.29 7.29 9.63
CA GLY A 158 -2.55 7.97 8.59
C GLY A 158 -3.33 8.09 7.30
N TYR A 159 -2.94 9.07 6.50
CA TYR A 159 -3.57 9.36 5.22
C TYR A 159 -2.58 9.98 4.25
N GLN A 160 -2.82 9.75 2.97
CA GLN A 160 -2.14 10.45 1.89
C GLN A 160 -3.13 10.94 0.84
N ALA A 161 -2.79 12.06 0.22
CA ALA A 161 -3.43 12.54 -0.99
C ALA A 161 -2.35 12.93 -2.01
N THR A 162 -2.48 12.41 -3.23
CA THR A 162 -1.55 12.63 -4.33
C THR A 162 -2.28 13.23 -5.52
N ALA A 163 -1.68 14.24 -6.14
CA ALA A 163 -2.05 14.74 -7.45
C ALA A 163 -0.85 14.64 -8.39
N GLY A 164 -1.10 14.23 -9.64
CA GLY A 164 -0.07 14.07 -10.66
C GLY A 164 -0.52 14.59 -12.01
N TYR A 165 0.45 15.01 -12.82
CA TYR A 165 0.24 15.47 -14.18
C TYR A 165 1.30 14.91 -15.12
N MET A 166 0.86 14.27 -16.20
CA MET A 166 1.70 13.78 -17.29
C MET A 166 1.99 14.93 -18.25
N ILE A 167 3.18 15.52 -18.14
CA ILE A 167 3.65 16.63 -18.98
C ILE A 167 3.79 16.17 -20.44
N THR A 168 4.37 14.99 -20.62
CA THR A 168 4.51 14.35 -21.93
C THR A 168 4.09 12.90 -21.77
N PRO A 169 3.14 12.41 -22.59
CA PRO A 169 2.64 11.04 -22.50
C PRO A 169 3.79 10.03 -22.41
N ASP A 170 3.71 9.16 -21.40
CA ASP A 170 4.64 8.04 -21.17
C ASP A 170 6.12 8.43 -21.02
N ARG A 171 6.40 9.71 -20.70
CA ARG A 171 7.77 10.23 -20.63
C ARG A 171 8.05 11.01 -19.37
N HIS A 172 7.21 11.99 -19.06
CA HIS A 172 7.49 12.98 -18.01
C HIS A 172 6.25 13.17 -17.15
N GLN A 173 6.35 12.84 -15.87
CA GLN A 173 5.29 13.05 -14.90
C GLN A 173 5.81 13.87 -13.72
N VAL A 174 4.99 14.80 -13.25
CA VAL A 174 5.20 15.52 -11.99
C VAL A 174 4.10 15.16 -11.01
N LEU A 175 4.44 15.05 -9.74
CA LEU A 175 3.52 14.69 -8.66
C LEU A 175 3.73 15.56 -7.43
N VAL A 176 2.67 15.69 -6.65
CA VAL A 176 2.71 16.20 -5.27
C VAL A 176 1.92 15.25 -4.38
N ARG A 177 2.47 14.90 -3.22
CA ARG A 177 1.79 14.11 -2.18
C ARG A 177 1.80 14.83 -0.86
N TRP A 178 0.65 14.92 -0.21
CA TRP A 178 0.54 15.18 1.22
C TRP A 178 0.47 13.84 1.94
N ASP A 179 1.33 13.61 2.92
CA ASP A 179 1.51 12.33 3.60
C ASP A 179 1.56 12.57 5.12
N ALA A 180 0.65 11.96 5.87
CA ALA A 180 0.53 12.14 7.30
C ALA A 180 0.37 10.81 8.03
N LEU A 181 1.03 10.67 9.17
CA LEU A 181 0.94 9.51 10.05
C LEU A 181 1.01 9.96 11.50
N ASP A 182 0.06 9.47 12.29
CA ASP A 182 0.10 9.47 13.74
C ASP A 182 0.10 8.02 14.20
N LEU A 183 1.10 7.62 14.99
CA LEU A 183 1.18 6.26 15.52
C LEU A 183 0.53 6.12 16.90
N ASP A 184 0.16 7.24 17.53
CA ASP A 184 -0.35 7.27 18.91
C ASP A 184 0.57 6.56 19.93
N ASP A 185 1.89 6.56 19.65
CA ASP A 185 2.94 5.93 20.47
C ASP A 185 3.78 6.96 21.24
N GLY A 186 3.35 8.23 21.25
CA GLY A 186 4.06 9.35 21.86
C GLY A 186 5.19 9.95 21.00
N THR A 187 5.48 9.41 19.81
CA THR A 187 6.48 9.99 18.88
C THR A 187 5.96 11.23 18.13
N GLY A 188 4.65 11.46 18.19
CA GLY A 188 3.98 12.63 17.61
C GLY A 188 3.65 12.47 16.13
N ASN A 189 2.86 13.42 15.62
CA ASN A 189 2.36 13.37 14.26
C ASN A 189 3.44 13.74 13.23
N GLN A 190 3.66 12.88 12.25
CA GLN A 190 4.62 13.07 11.16
C GLN A 190 3.90 13.47 9.88
N ARG A 191 4.33 14.58 9.26
CA ARG A 191 3.71 15.12 8.04
C ARG A 191 4.75 15.55 7.04
N PHE A 192 4.52 15.19 5.78
CA PHE A 192 5.38 15.57 4.66
C PHE A 192 4.57 16.09 3.48
N VAL A 193 5.13 17.08 2.80
CA VAL A 193 4.83 17.32 1.39
C VAL A 193 5.95 16.69 0.57
N VAL A 194 5.60 15.83 -0.38
CA VAL A 194 6.54 15.17 -1.28
C VAL A 194 6.33 15.71 -2.68
N LEU A 195 7.36 16.32 -3.26
CA LEU A 195 7.40 16.71 -4.66
C LEU A 195 8.06 15.59 -5.47
N GLY A 196 7.39 15.09 -6.50
CA GLY A 196 7.85 13.97 -7.31
C GLY A 196 8.04 14.32 -8.78
N TYR A 197 9.05 13.74 -9.40
CA TYR A 197 9.26 13.75 -10.84
C TYR A 197 9.68 12.37 -11.32
N ASN A 198 8.95 11.82 -12.29
CA ASN A 198 9.22 10.54 -12.90
C ASN A 198 9.55 10.74 -14.39
N PHE A 199 10.57 10.02 -14.86
CA PHE A 199 11.07 10.08 -16.23
C PHE A 199 11.29 8.69 -16.81
N TRP A 200 10.63 8.41 -17.94
CA TRP A 200 10.74 7.16 -18.68
C TRP A 200 11.45 7.37 -20.03
N PRO A 201 12.79 7.28 -20.08
CA PRO A 201 13.53 7.44 -21.33
C PRO A 201 13.20 6.33 -22.34
N THR A 202 12.82 5.14 -21.87
CA THR A 202 12.34 4.01 -22.67
C THR A 202 11.24 3.27 -21.90
N SER A 203 10.62 2.26 -22.52
CA SER A 203 9.68 1.36 -21.83
C SER A 203 10.34 0.45 -20.79
N ALA A 204 11.66 0.37 -20.76
CA ALA A 204 12.42 -0.50 -19.87
C ALA A 204 13.06 0.24 -18.68
N PHE A 205 13.09 1.57 -18.72
CA PHE A 205 13.82 2.38 -17.74
C PHE A 205 12.93 3.44 -17.12
N GLU A 206 13.09 3.65 -15.83
CA GLU A 206 12.44 4.71 -15.07
C GLU A 206 13.44 5.39 -14.12
N TRP A 207 13.37 6.71 -14.06
CA TRP A 207 14.05 7.53 -13.07
C TRP A 207 13.01 8.25 -12.23
N GLN A 208 13.16 8.22 -10.91
CA GLN A 208 12.29 8.91 -9.98
C GLN A 208 13.14 9.83 -9.09
N VAL A 209 12.69 11.07 -8.93
CA VAL A 209 13.27 12.06 -8.02
C VAL A 209 12.19 12.54 -7.10
N ASN A 210 12.40 12.42 -5.78
CA ASN A 210 11.48 12.94 -4.79
C ASN A 210 12.17 13.91 -3.84
N TYR A 211 11.50 15.00 -3.51
CA TYR A 211 11.92 15.95 -2.49
C TYR A 211 10.90 15.98 -1.36
N LEU A 212 11.32 15.63 -0.16
CA LEU A 212 10.46 15.49 1.01
C LEU A 212 10.66 16.70 1.92
N ILE A 213 9.55 17.37 2.22
CA ILE A 213 9.50 18.58 3.03
C ILE A 213 8.73 18.25 4.31
N PRO A 214 9.39 18.13 5.47
CA PRO A 214 8.71 17.98 6.75
C PRO A 214 7.83 19.20 7.03
N VAL A 215 6.56 18.96 7.38
CA VAL A 215 5.61 20.02 7.75
C VAL A 215 5.48 20.04 9.27
N GLN A 216 6.35 20.81 9.93
CA GLN A 216 6.27 21.08 11.36
C GLN A 216 6.06 22.57 11.60
N TRP A 217 5.20 22.92 12.55
CA TRP A 217 4.95 24.32 12.89
C TRP A 217 6.12 24.86 13.71
N GLY A 218 6.83 25.87 13.18
CA GLY A 218 7.87 26.59 13.91
C GLY A 218 9.27 25.97 13.90
N ASN A 219 9.51 24.89 13.15
CA ASN A 219 10.83 24.29 12.99
C ASN A 219 11.08 23.92 11.52
N VAL A 220 12.28 24.20 11.01
CA VAL A 220 12.72 23.72 9.69
C VAL A 220 13.36 22.35 9.94
N GLY A 221 12.60 21.29 9.71
CA GLY A 221 13.13 19.92 9.77
C GLY A 221 14.13 19.66 8.65
N ASP A 222 14.80 18.51 8.70
CA ASP A 222 15.73 18.11 7.63
C ASP A 222 14.97 17.66 6.38
N HIS A 223 15.17 18.37 5.27
CA HIS A 223 14.62 18.01 3.98
C HIS A 223 15.40 16.82 3.39
N GLN A 224 14.72 15.97 2.63
CA GLN A 224 15.35 14.80 2.02
C GLN A 224 15.20 14.81 0.50
N VAL A 225 16.23 14.33 -0.20
CA VAL A 225 16.17 14.03 -1.63
C VAL A 225 16.31 12.53 -1.79
N LEU A 226 15.35 11.90 -2.47
CA LEU A 226 15.40 10.50 -2.85
C LEU A 226 15.55 10.38 -4.35
N LEU A 227 16.43 9.48 -4.77
CA LEU A 227 16.66 9.15 -6.17
C LEU A 227 16.51 7.65 -6.35
N ASN A 228 15.77 7.25 -7.38
CA ASN A 228 15.61 5.85 -7.74
C ASN A 228 15.80 5.68 -9.25
N PHE A 229 16.47 4.61 -9.63
CA PHE A 229 16.62 4.17 -11.00
C PHE A 229 16.16 2.73 -11.11
N GLN A 230 15.25 2.48 -12.05
CA GLN A 230 14.70 1.15 -12.29
C GLN A 230 14.98 0.71 -13.71
N ALA A 231 15.33 -0.56 -13.86
CA ALA A 231 15.45 -1.26 -15.14
C ALA A 231 14.59 -2.52 -15.09
N ALA A 232 13.56 -2.58 -15.93
CA ALA A 232 12.67 -3.74 -16.07
C ALA A 232 13.15 -4.63 -17.21
N PHE A 233 13.24 -5.94 -16.94
CA PHE A 233 13.60 -7.00 -17.89
C PHE A 233 12.71 -8.23 -17.70
#